data_AF-A0A7R9UWJ8-F1
#
_entry.id   AF-A0A7R9UWJ8-F1
#
_cell.length_a   1.000
_cell.length_b   1.000
_cell.length_c   1.000
_cell.angle_alpha   90.00
_cell.angle_beta   90.00
_cell.angle_gamma   90.00
#
_symmetry.space_group_name_H-M   'P 1'
#
loop_
_entity.id
_entity.type
_entity.pdbx_description
1 polymer ?
#
loop_
_entity_poly.entity_id
_entity_poly.type
_entity_poly.pdbx_seq_one_letter_code
_entity_poly.pdbx_strand_id
1 'polypeptide(L)'
;AGFEPFEIKPMDKVGSCFIPALFVVATSDPVVQPHHGRQLHAAYAGDKNLIEVDGDNLSARSQFLLDSAAIFVTAALRVPPDLALDAGAVAATGEDGGAGG
;
A
#
# COMPACT_ATOMS: atom_id res chain seq x y z
N ALA A 1 -0.03 -23.16 8.57
CA ALA A 1 0.08 -21.92 9.37
C ALA A 1 -0.85 -22.09 10.57
N GLY A 2 -0.33 -22.01 11.81
CA GLY A 2 -1.12 -22.14 13.04
C GLY A 2 -1.66 -20.78 13.48
N PHE A 3 -2.54 -20.21 12.66
CA PHE A 3 -3.05 -18.87 12.83
C PHE A 3 -4.58 -18.91 12.96
N GLU A 4 -5.12 -18.40 14.07
CA GLU A 4 -6.55 -18.29 14.33
C GLU A 4 -7.06 -16.88 13.98
N PRO A 5 -7.90 -16.73 12.94
CA PRO A 5 -8.41 -15.43 12.50
C PRO A 5 -9.08 -14.60 13.59
N PHE A 6 -9.71 -15.25 14.56
CA PHE A 6 -10.41 -14.61 15.67
C PHE A 6 -9.48 -14.08 16.77
N GLU A 7 -8.20 -14.45 16.75
CA GLU A 7 -7.21 -13.95 17.70
C GLU A 7 -6.51 -12.67 17.22
N ILE A 8 -6.70 -12.24 15.96
CA ILE A 8 -6.16 -10.95 15.49
C ILE A 8 -7.12 -9.81 15.80
N LYS A 9 -6.56 -8.80 16.46
CA LYS A 9 -7.19 -7.50 16.66
C LYS A 9 -6.27 -6.44 16.06
N PRO A 10 -6.57 -5.90 14.86
CA PRO A 10 -5.72 -4.89 14.23
C PRO A 10 -5.44 -3.67 15.13
N MET A 11 -6.41 -3.32 15.98
CA MET A 11 -6.28 -2.26 16.99
C MET A 11 -5.12 -2.46 17.97
N ASP A 12 -4.73 -3.70 18.28
CA ASP A 12 -3.63 -3.98 19.23
C ASP A 12 -2.25 -3.64 18.64
N LYS A 13 -2.15 -3.50 17.31
CA LYS A 13 -0.89 -3.26 16.59
C LYS A 13 -0.86 -1.96 15.79
N VAL A 14 -2.01 -1.37 15.47
CA VAL A 14 -2.12 -0.20 14.59
C VAL A 14 -1.27 1.00 15.05
N GLY A 15 -1.12 1.20 16.36
CA GLY A 15 -0.28 2.25 16.94
C GLY A 15 1.24 2.04 16.81
N SER A 16 1.66 0.91 16.22
CA SER A 16 3.06 0.62 15.89
C SER A 16 3.34 0.62 14.38
N CYS A 17 2.36 1.04 13.57
CA CYS A 17 2.50 1.10 12.12
C CYS A 17 2.93 2.50 11.68
N PHE A 18 4.03 2.58 10.92
CA PHE A 18 4.67 3.84 10.53
C PHE A 18 4.87 4.02 9.02
N ILE A 19 4.56 3.00 8.21
CA ILE A 19 4.63 3.14 6.75
C ILE A 19 3.50 4.06 6.27
N PRO A 20 3.66 4.79 5.14
CA PRO A 20 2.57 5.56 4.57
C PRO A 20 1.34 4.67 4.34
N ALA A 21 0.16 5.16 4.72
CA ALA A 21 -1.09 4.42 4.59
C ALA A 21 -2.22 5.25 3.97
N LEU A 22 -2.99 4.62 3.09
CA LEU A 22 -4.25 5.17 2.56
C LEU A 22 -5.41 4.31 3.04
N PHE A 23 -6.25 4.86 3.90
CA PHE A 23 -7.49 4.25 4.35
C PHE A 23 -8.62 4.65 3.40
N VAL A 24 -9.39 3.68 2.94
CA VAL A 24 -10.56 3.91 2.11
C VAL A 24 -11.75 3.25 2.77
N VAL A 25 -12.81 4.02 3.02
CA VAL A 25 -13.99 3.57 3.75
C VAL A 25 -15.25 3.87 2.95
N ALA A 26 -16.04 2.84 2.67
CA ALA A 26 -17.35 3.00 2.04
C ALA A 26 -18.41 3.30 3.10
N THR A 27 -19.14 4.42 2.97
CA THR A 27 -20.03 4.93 4.03
C THR A 27 -21.23 4.05 4.33
N SER A 28 -21.63 3.18 3.39
CA SER A 28 -22.79 2.30 3.48
C SER A 28 -22.41 0.81 3.40
N ASP A 29 -21.18 0.45 3.76
CA ASP A 29 -20.72 -0.95 3.78
C ASP A 29 -21.45 -1.78 4.86
N PRO A 30 -22.22 -2.82 4.47
CA PRO A 30 -22.97 -3.64 5.42
C PRO A 30 -22.12 -4.71 6.11
N VAL A 31 -20.93 -5.01 5.60
CA VAL A 31 -20.05 -6.08 6.11
C VAL A 31 -18.98 -5.48 7.02
N VAL A 32 -18.26 -4.48 6.52
CA VAL A 32 -17.20 -3.78 7.27
C VAL A 32 -17.64 -2.35 7.51
N GLN A 33 -18.38 -2.14 8.60
CA GLN A 33 -18.93 -0.83 8.90
C GLN A 33 -17.85 0.28 8.94
N PRO A 34 -18.19 1.51 8.51
CA PRO A 34 -17.22 2.60 8.35
C PRO A 34 -16.38 2.92 9.57
N HIS A 35 -16.98 2.75 10.76
CA HIS A 35 -16.33 3.09 12.02
C HIS A 35 -15.05 2.27 12.27
N HIS A 36 -14.95 1.03 11.76
CA HIS A 36 -13.75 0.22 11.90
C HIS A 36 -12.55 0.86 11.20
N GLY A 37 -12.72 1.31 9.96
CA GLY A 37 -11.67 2.00 9.20
C GLY A 37 -11.30 3.35 9.82
N ARG A 38 -12.30 4.12 10.28
CA ARG A 38 -12.09 5.40 10.98
C ARG A 38 -11.30 5.23 12.28
N GLN A 39 -11.61 4.19 13.07
CA GLN A 39 -10.89 3.89 14.32
C GLN A 39 -9.44 3.50 14.07
N LEU A 40 -9.19 2.65 13.07
CA LEU A 40 -7.83 2.28 12.69
C LEU A 40 -7.04 3.50 12.19
N HIS A 41 -7.63 4.32 11.33
CA HIS A 41 -7.02 5.56 10.87
C HIS A 41 -6.68 6.48 12.05
N ALA A 42 -7.61 6.70 12.98
CA ALA A 42 -7.37 7.53 14.15
C ALA A 42 -6.17 7.04 14.99
N ALA A 43 -6.08 5.73 15.21
CA ALA A 43 -5.03 5.11 16.02
C ALA A 43 -3.70 4.84 15.29
N TYR A 44 -3.65 4.99 13.96
CA TYR A 44 -2.44 4.75 13.16
C TYR A 44 -1.33 5.76 13.50
N ALA A 45 -0.10 5.31 13.68
CA ALA A 45 0.98 6.15 14.20
C ALA A 45 1.74 6.95 13.12
N GLY A 46 1.87 6.41 11.91
CA GLY A 46 2.56 7.06 10.79
C GLY A 46 1.69 7.97 9.92
N ASP A 47 2.28 8.39 8.81
CA ASP A 47 1.61 9.17 7.77
C ASP A 47 0.42 8.42 7.19
N LYS A 48 -0.73 9.09 7.20
CA LYS A 48 -2.01 8.47 6.91
C LYS A 48 -2.97 9.45 6.24
N ASN A 49 -3.73 8.94 5.29
CA ASN A 49 -4.86 9.63 4.68
C ASN A 49 -6.12 8.77 4.80
N LEU A 50 -7.29 9.41 4.86
CA LEU A 50 -8.60 8.76 4.82
C LEU A 50 -9.42 9.33 3.66
N ILE A 51 -9.92 8.45 2.81
CA ILE A 51 -10.92 8.78 1.79
C ILE A 51 -12.21 8.03 2.14
N GLU A 52 -13.28 8.79 2.34
CA GLU A 52 -14.62 8.24 2.43
C GLU A 52 -15.26 8.23 1.04
N VAL A 53 -15.88 7.10 0.68
CA VAL A 53 -16.57 6.95 -0.59
C VAL A 53 -18.02 6.58 -0.36
N ASP A 54 -18.88 7.11 -1.22
CA ASP A 54 -20.30 6.76 -1.21
C ASP A 54 -20.51 5.30 -1.64
N GLY A 55 -21.62 4.72 -1.18
CA GLY A 55 -22.01 3.35 -1.48
C GLY A 55 -21.45 2.32 -0.51
N ASP A 56 -21.49 1.06 -0.93
CA ASP A 56 -21.14 -0.12 -0.15
C ASP A 56 -19.85 -0.81 -0.66
N ASN A 57 -19.60 -2.04 -0.21
CA ASN A 57 -18.45 -2.86 -0.60
C ASN A 57 -18.50 -3.37 -2.05
N LEU A 58 -19.64 -3.25 -2.74
CA LEU A 58 -19.84 -3.70 -4.13
C LEU A 58 -19.99 -2.54 -5.12
N SER A 59 -20.20 -1.33 -4.60
CA SER A 59 -20.38 -0.12 -5.40
C SER A 59 -19.13 0.19 -6.22
N ALA A 60 -19.34 0.62 -7.46
CA ALA A 60 -18.25 1.06 -8.34
C ALA A 60 -17.50 2.24 -7.70
N ARG A 61 -16.17 2.25 -7.88
CA ARG A 61 -15.32 3.30 -7.32
C ARG A 61 -15.17 4.47 -8.30
N SER A 62 -15.27 5.69 -7.77
CA SER A 62 -15.15 6.92 -8.57
C SER A 62 -13.75 7.07 -9.13
N GLN A 63 -13.62 7.79 -10.25
CA GLN A 63 -12.32 8.11 -10.83
C GLN A 63 -11.42 8.85 -9.84
N PHE A 64 -12.00 9.74 -9.02
CA PHE A 64 -11.30 10.42 -7.94
C PHE A 64 -10.58 9.45 -6.99
N LEU A 65 -11.25 8.38 -6.55
CA LEU A 65 -10.63 7.39 -5.67
C LEU A 65 -9.51 6.63 -6.41
N LEU A 66 -9.76 6.23 -7.66
CA LEU A 66 -8.77 5.51 -8.47
C LEU A 66 -7.50 6.33 -8.70
N ASP A 67 -7.66 7.62 -9.06
CA ASP A 67 -6.55 8.55 -9.25
C ASP A 67 -5.80 8.80 -7.93
N SER A 68 -6.53 8.99 -6.83
CA SER A 68 -5.93 9.19 -5.51
C SER A 68 -5.10 7.98 -5.08
N ALA A 69 -5.60 6.77 -5.32
CA ALA A 69 -4.86 5.54 -5.04
C ALA A 69 -3.60 5.41 -5.92
N ALA A 70 -3.71 5.74 -7.22
CA ALA A 70 -2.56 5.72 -8.13
C ALA A 70 -1.47 6.73 -7.70
N ILE A 71 -1.87 7.94 -7.31
CA ILE A 71 -0.96 8.96 -6.78
C ILE A 71 -0.30 8.47 -5.50
N PHE A 72 -1.08 7.93 -4.54
CA PHE A 72 -0.55 7.43 -3.28
C PHE A 72 0.50 6.33 -3.49
N VAL A 73 0.19 5.31 -4.31
CA VAL A 73 1.12 4.22 -4.58
C VAL A 73 2.38 4.73 -5.29
N THR A 74 2.23 5.65 -6.24
CA THR A 74 3.38 6.28 -6.92
C THR A 74 4.24 7.05 -5.93
N ALA A 75 3.66 7.86 -5.05
CA ALA A 75 4.39 8.64 -4.07
C ALA A 75 5.07 7.75 -3.01
N ALA A 76 4.40 6.70 -2.55
CA ALA A 76 4.89 5.85 -1.47
C ALA A 76 5.95 4.82 -1.93
N LEU A 77 5.90 4.36 -3.19
CA LEU A 77 6.74 3.25 -3.66
C LEU A 77 7.77 3.64 -4.72
N ARG A 78 7.70 4.84 -5.31
CA ARG A 78 8.66 5.23 -6.35
C ARG A 78 10.03 5.46 -5.75
N VAL A 79 11.00 4.66 -6.20
CA VAL A 79 12.41 4.83 -5.83
C VAL A 79 12.90 6.16 -6.42
N PRO A 80 13.56 7.02 -5.62
CA PRO A 80 14.21 8.22 -6.12
C PRO A 80 15.19 7.87 -7.25
N PRO A 81 15.24 8.65 -8.36
CA PRO A 81 16.10 8.33 -9.51
C PRO A 81 17.58 8.16 -9.15
N ASP A 82 18.06 8.87 -8.14
CA ASP A 82 19.41 8.80 -7.59
C ASP A 82 19.71 7.51 -6.81
N LEU A 83 18.67 6.82 -6.34
CA LEU A 83 18.76 5.52 -5.65
C LEU A 83 18.37 4.35 -6.56
N ALA A 84 17.97 4.61 -7.80
CA ALA A 84 17.61 3.58 -8.75
C ALA A 84 18.86 2.81 -9.18
N LEU A 85 18.84 1.49 -9.02
CA LEU A 85 19.89 0.63 -9.56
C LEU A 85 19.90 0.74 -11.08
N ASP A 86 21.08 0.93 -11.66
CA ASP A 86 21.24 0.97 -13.10
C ASP A 86 21.03 -0.45 -13.66
N ALA A 87 19.84 -0.69 -14.21
CA ALA A 87 19.47 -1.97 -14.79
C ALA A 87 20.41 -2.39 -15.96
N GLY A 88 21.19 -1.44 -16.51
CA GLY A 88 22.17 -1.69 -17.56
C GLY A 88 23.51 -2.27 -17.08
N ALA A 89 23.86 -2.14 -15.81
CA ALA A 89 25.18 -2.55 -15.31
C ALA A 89 25.36 -4.07 -15.17
N VAL A 90 24.28 -4.83 -15.03
CA VAL A 90 24.32 -6.30 -14.83
C VAL A 90 24.55 -7.05 -16.15
N ALA A 91 24.28 -6.42 -17.31
CA ALA A 91 24.46 -7.06 -18.62
C ALA A 91 25.90 -7.02 -19.14
N ALA A 92 26.80 -6.22 -18.54
CA ALA A 92 28.12 -5.92 -19.10
C ALA A 92 29.26 -6.82 -18.59
N THR A 93 29.03 -7.76 -17.66
CA THR A 93 30.10 -8.62 -17.10
C THR A 93 30.18 -10.02 -17.71
N GLY A 94 29.60 -10.22 -18.90
CA GLY A 94 29.79 -11.43 -19.70
C GLY A 94 30.96 -11.30 -20.67
N GLU A 95 32.18 -11.12 -20.17
CA GLU A 95 33.40 -11.26 -20.96
C GLU A 95 33.76 -12.76 -21.06
N ASP A 96 33.48 -13.39 -22.21
CA ASP A 96 34.15 -14.65 -22.58
C ASP A 96 35.44 -14.30 -23.33
N GLY A 97 36.56 -14.47 -22.63
CA GLY A 97 37.89 -14.35 -23.19
C GLY A 97 38.21 -15.57 -24.04
N GLY A 98 38.47 -15.34 -25.33
CA GLY A 98 38.96 -16.36 -26.25
C GLY A 98 39.93 -15.78 -27.27
N ALA A 99 41.18 -15.58 -26.86
CA ALA A 99 42.30 -15.35 -27.76
C ALA A 99 43.06 -16.67 -27.99
N GLY A 100 43.41 -16.96 -29.25
CA GLY A 100 44.54 -17.81 -29.61
C GLY A 100 44.21 -19.16 -30.25
N GLY A 101 44.58 -19.32 -31.51
CA GLY A 101 44.58 -20.58 -32.26
C GLY A 101 44.50 -20.37 -33.76
#